data_AF-A0A4Z2G629-F1
#
_entry.id   AF-A0A4Z2G629-F1
#
_cell.length_a   1.000
_cell.length_b   1.000
_cell.length_c   1.000
_cell.angle_alpha   90.00
_cell.angle_beta   90.00
_cell.angle_gamma   90.00
#
_symmetry.space_group_name_H-M   'P 1'
#
loop_
_entity.id
_entity.type
_entity.pdbx_description
1 polymer ?
#
loop_
_entity_poly.entity_id
_entity_poly.type
_entity_poly.pdbx_seq_one_letter_code
_entity_poly.pdbx_strand_id
1 'polypeptide(L)'
;MSHGESKVAFSQAEPRHVCQPVPIDDSFCGLDINQPLGGSQLVTGHTLYTETRDRMTSVTSYVYNGYCVAFVGTKSGRLKKVPQGGQRDRVTRGGDPWLHFLCTRLISSHRVALDV
;
A
#
# COMPACT_ATOMS: atom_id res chain seq x y z
N MET A 1 45.57 -54.15 14.92
CA MET A 1 45.01 -53.15 15.86
C MET A 1 45.93 -51.94 15.88
N SER A 2 45.68 -50.96 15.02
CA SER A 2 46.29 -49.63 15.13
C SER A 2 45.16 -48.62 15.25
N HIS A 3 45.01 -48.02 16.43
CA HIS A 3 44.07 -46.93 16.66
C HIS A 3 44.67 -45.68 16.00
N GLY A 4 44.12 -45.28 14.86
CA GLY A 4 44.41 -43.98 14.26
C GLY A 4 43.53 -42.92 14.94
N GLU A 5 44.15 -41.94 15.60
CA GLU A 5 43.44 -40.78 16.15
C GLU A 5 42.87 -39.93 15.01
N SER A 6 41.55 -39.90 14.89
CA SER A 6 40.85 -38.93 14.05
C SER A 6 40.91 -37.56 14.71
N LYS A 7 41.81 -36.71 14.23
CA LYS A 7 41.87 -35.29 14.60
C LYS A 7 40.62 -34.59 14.05
N VAL A 8 39.64 -34.32 14.92
CA VAL A 8 38.49 -33.47 14.59
C VAL A 8 39.02 -32.07 14.33
N ALA A 9 39.09 -31.68 13.06
CA ALA A 9 39.36 -30.30 12.69
C ALA A 9 38.10 -29.48 13.00
N PHE A 10 38.11 -28.80 14.15
CA PHE A 10 37.22 -27.66 14.38
C PHE A 10 37.66 -26.56 13.43
N SER A 11 37.08 -26.54 12.22
CA SER A 11 37.18 -25.38 11.33
C SER A 11 36.52 -24.21 12.07
N GLN A 12 37.35 -23.24 12.44
CA GLN A 12 36.95 -22.00 13.07
C GLN A 12 35.74 -21.42 12.32
N ALA A 13 34.60 -21.34 13.02
CA ALA A 13 33.49 -20.53 12.55
C ALA A 13 33.81 -19.05 12.80
N GLU A 14 33.40 -18.21 11.84
CA GLU A 14 33.32 -16.73 11.84
C GLU A 14 34.55 -15.94 11.31
N PRO A 15 34.35 -14.87 10.50
CA PRO A 15 33.15 -14.03 10.42
C PRO A 15 32.60 -13.93 8.99
N ARG A 16 31.39 -14.44 8.75
CA ARG A 16 30.62 -14.02 7.56
C ARG A 16 29.26 -13.50 7.99
N HIS A 17 29.28 -12.43 8.78
CA HIS A 17 28.13 -11.55 8.85
C HIS A 17 28.57 -10.09 8.77
N VAL A 18 29.11 -9.73 7.60
CA VAL A 18 29.00 -8.34 7.16
C VAL A 18 27.57 -8.23 6.67
N CYS A 19 26.71 -7.48 7.38
CA CYS A 19 25.47 -6.99 6.78
C CYS A 19 25.89 -6.13 5.58
N GLN A 20 25.93 -6.74 4.40
CA GLN A 20 26.15 -5.97 3.19
C GLN A 20 24.98 -4.99 3.05
N PRO A 21 25.23 -3.72 2.67
CA PRO A 21 24.14 -2.79 2.41
C PRO A 21 23.25 -3.39 1.33
N VAL A 22 22.00 -3.70 1.68
CA VAL A 22 21.00 -4.17 0.71
C VAL A 22 20.30 -2.94 0.15
N PRO A 23 20.42 -2.66 -1.16
CA PRO A 23 19.61 -1.63 -1.81
C PRO A 23 18.13 -2.00 -1.70
N ILE A 24 17.32 -1.06 -1.24
CA ILE A 24 15.86 -1.21 -1.19
C ILE A 24 15.29 -0.40 -2.35
N ASP A 25 14.72 -1.07 -3.34
CA ASP A 25 14.07 -0.49 -4.51
C ASP A 25 12.57 -0.83 -4.56
N ASP A 26 11.87 -0.36 -5.60
CA ASP A 26 10.43 -0.58 -5.78
C ASP A 26 10.04 -2.06 -5.95
N SER A 27 11.00 -2.91 -6.30
CA SER A 27 10.81 -4.36 -6.50
C SER A 27 11.28 -5.19 -5.32
N PHE A 28 11.74 -4.56 -4.23
CA PHE A 28 12.22 -5.25 -3.05
C PHE A 28 11.13 -6.13 -2.43
N CYS A 29 11.42 -7.43 -2.29
CA CYS A 29 10.48 -8.44 -1.82
C CYS A 29 10.73 -8.94 -0.38
N GLY A 30 11.64 -8.30 0.36
CA GLY A 30 11.99 -8.69 1.73
C GLY A 30 13.23 -9.57 1.84
N LEU A 31 13.71 -9.72 3.08
CA LEU A 31 14.77 -10.62 3.51
C LEU A 31 14.27 -11.42 4.73
N ASP A 32 15.03 -12.41 5.17
CA ASP A 32 14.77 -13.16 6.42
C ASP A 32 14.99 -12.32 7.69
N ILE A 33 15.67 -11.17 7.56
CA ILE A 33 15.87 -10.18 8.62
C ILE A 33 14.87 -9.02 8.53
N ASN A 34 14.63 -8.36 9.66
CA ASN A 34 13.77 -7.18 9.80
C ASN A 34 12.30 -7.42 9.40
N GLN A 35 11.83 -8.66 9.45
CA GLN A 35 10.42 -9.01 9.23
C GLN A 35 9.77 -9.58 10.49
N PRO A 36 8.49 -9.25 10.76
CA PRO A 36 7.62 -8.37 9.97
C PRO A 36 7.93 -6.88 10.19
N LEU A 37 7.81 -6.08 9.14
CA LEU A 37 7.93 -4.63 9.22
C LEU A 37 6.65 -3.98 9.76
N GLY A 38 6.81 -3.00 10.65
CA GLY A 38 5.74 -2.14 11.16
C GLY A 38 6.00 -0.66 10.88
N GLY A 39 5.17 0.21 11.45
CA GLY A 39 5.35 1.66 11.37
C GLY A 39 4.36 2.38 12.27
N SER A 40 4.82 3.39 13.01
CA SER A 40 3.94 4.25 13.82
C SER A 40 3.42 5.46 13.04
N GLN A 41 4.14 5.86 11.98
CA GLN A 41 3.74 6.95 11.10
C GLN A 41 2.70 6.47 10.09
N LEU A 42 1.58 7.20 10.03
CA LEU A 42 0.49 6.89 9.12
C LEU A 42 0.75 7.48 7.72
N VAL A 43 0.39 6.73 6.69
CA VAL A 43 0.31 7.24 5.32
C VAL A 43 -0.94 8.09 5.17
N THR A 44 -0.78 9.33 4.71
CA THR A 44 -1.90 10.25 4.47
C THR A 44 -2.43 10.12 3.05
N GLY A 45 -3.75 10.17 2.91
CA GLY A 45 -4.43 10.21 1.60
C GLY A 45 -4.84 11.63 1.21
N HIS A 46 -5.32 11.79 -0.02
CA HIS A 46 -5.98 13.02 -0.48
C HIS A 46 -7.50 12.86 -0.29
N THR A 47 -8.11 13.80 0.44
CA THR A 47 -9.55 13.78 0.71
C THR A 47 -10.34 14.33 -0.47
N LEU A 48 -11.21 13.49 -1.05
CA LEU A 48 -11.94 13.83 -2.28
C LEU A 48 -13.42 14.16 -2.05
N TYR A 49 -14.00 13.62 -0.97
CA TYR A 49 -15.40 13.82 -0.61
C TYR A 49 -15.61 13.56 0.88
N THR A 50 -16.46 14.36 1.51
CA THR A 50 -16.84 14.21 2.92
C THR A 50 -18.37 14.18 3.04
N GLU A 51 -18.86 13.44 4.02
CA GLU A 51 -20.29 13.30 4.31
C GLU A 51 -20.51 13.17 5.81
N THR A 52 -21.41 13.98 6.38
CA THR A 52 -21.61 14.06 7.84
C THR A 52 -22.95 13.50 8.30
N ARG A 53 -23.94 13.36 7.42
CA ARG A 53 -25.31 12.94 7.77
C ARG A 53 -25.51 11.44 7.55
N ASP A 54 -25.06 10.96 6.40
CA ASP A 54 -25.28 9.58 5.96
C ASP A 54 -23.96 8.84 5.75
N ARG A 55 -23.55 8.11 6.79
CA ARG A 55 -22.26 7.41 6.87
C ARG A 55 -21.99 6.59 5.61
N MET A 56 -20.80 6.76 5.05
CA MET A 56 -20.30 5.99 3.92
C MET A 56 -19.92 4.57 4.37
N THR A 57 -20.31 3.57 3.59
CA THR A 57 -20.16 2.15 3.95
C THR A 57 -19.40 1.34 2.90
N SER A 58 -19.40 1.78 1.65
CA SER A 58 -18.68 1.12 0.57
C SER A 58 -18.25 2.12 -0.49
N VAL A 59 -17.21 1.78 -1.25
CA VAL A 59 -16.71 2.58 -2.37
C VAL A 59 -16.36 1.68 -3.54
N THR A 60 -16.65 2.13 -4.74
CA THR A 60 -16.15 1.57 -6.00
C THR A 60 -15.86 2.70 -6.97
N SER A 61 -14.94 2.50 -7.91
CA SER A 61 -14.56 3.51 -8.88
C SER A 61 -14.15 2.89 -10.20
N TYR A 62 -14.29 3.65 -11.27
CA TYR A 62 -13.74 3.31 -12.58
C TYR A 62 -13.45 4.56 -13.40
N VAL A 63 -12.62 4.40 -14.42
CA VAL A 63 -12.30 5.47 -15.36
C VAL A 63 -13.32 5.46 -16.50
N TYR A 64 -13.98 6.59 -16.72
CA TYR A 64 -14.91 6.81 -17.82
C TYR A 64 -14.52 8.07 -18.58
N ASN A 65 -14.24 7.93 -19.88
CA ASN A 65 -13.89 9.05 -20.76
C ASN A 65 -12.75 9.94 -20.19
N GLY A 66 -11.72 9.33 -19.60
CA GLY A 66 -10.59 10.06 -19.01
C GLY A 66 -10.89 10.73 -17.66
N TYR A 67 -12.01 10.40 -17.01
CA TYR A 67 -12.36 10.84 -15.67
C TYR A 67 -12.52 9.64 -14.74
N CYS A 68 -11.95 9.69 -13.54
CA CYS A 68 -12.29 8.72 -12.51
C CYS A 68 -13.63 9.10 -11.87
N VAL A 69 -14.56 8.16 -11.86
CA VAL A 69 -15.88 8.30 -11.25
C VAL A 69 -15.94 7.36 -10.06
N ALA A 70 -16.25 7.90 -8.88
CA ALA A 70 -16.44 7.11 -7.68
C ALA A 70 -17.94 6.99 -7.32
N PHE A 71 -18.32 5.82 -6.84
CA PHE A 71 -19.63 5.52 -6.28
C PHE A 71 -19.47 5.15 -4.82
N VAL A 72 -20.25 5.80 -3.97
CA VAL A 72 -20.19 5.63 -2.52
C VAL A 72 -21.54 5.11 -2.03
N GLY A 73 -21.54 3.92 -1.43
CA GLY A 73 -22.69 3.38 -0.71
C GLY A 73 -22.82 4.00 0.67
N THR A 74 -24.04 4.18 1.15
CA THR A 74 -24.31 4.76 2.48
C THR A 74 -25.12 3.84 3.39
N LYS A 75 -25.12 4.12 4.69
CA LYS A 75 -25.89 3.35 5.70
C LYS A 75 -27.40 3.35 5.42
N SER A 76 -27.93 4.40 4.78
CA SER A 76 -29.36 4.47 4.43
C SER A 76 -29.73 3.67 3.16
N GLY A 77 -28.77 2.96 2.56
CA GLY A 77 -28.99 2.19 1.33
C GLY A 77 -28.96 3.05 0.06
N ARG A 78 -28.40 4.26 0.12
CA ARG A 78 -28.25 5.14 -1.05
C ARG A 78 -26.90 4.93 -1.72
N LEU A 79 -26.86 5.17 -3.03
CA LEU A 79 -25.64 5.17 -3.83
C LEU A 79 -25.38 6.58 -4.38
N LYS A 80 -24.26 7.18 -3.99
CA LYS A 80 -23.87 8.53 -4.42
C LYS A 80 -22.83 8.45 -5.52
N LYS A 81 -23.05 9.18 -6.62
CA LYS A 81 -22.03 9.41 -7.65
C LYS A 81 -21.23 10.65 -7.27
N VAL A 82 -19.95 10.47 -6.98
CA VAL A 82 -19.04 11.55 -6.64
C VAL A 82 -18.19 11.87 -7.88
N PRO A 83 -18.40 13.02 -8.54
CA PRO A 83 -17.44 13.50 -9.52
C PRO A 83 -16.15 13.87 -8.78
N GLN A 84 -15.03 13.25 -9.14
CA GLN A 84 -13.71 13.55 -8.57
C GLN A 84 -13.17 14.90 -9.13
N GLY A 85 -13.92 15.98 -8.94
CA GLY A 85 -13.66 17.31 -9.50
C GLY A 85 -13.94 18.47 -8.55
N GLY A 86 -14.06 18.20 -7.24
CA GLY A 86 -14.33 19.22 -6.22
C GLY A 86 -13.14 20.12 -5.87
N GLN A 87 -11.91 19.72 -6.22
CA GLN A 87 -10.71 20.54 -6.10
C GLN A 87 -10.03 20.61 -7.47
N ARG A 88 -9.62 21.81 -7.89
CA ARG A 88 -8.92 22.08 -9.16
C ARG A 88 -7.49 21.49 -9.17
N ASP A 89 -7.32 20.23 -8.83
CA ASP A 89 -6.04 19.54 -8.95
C ASP A 89 -5.91 18.92 -10.35
N ARG A 90 -4.82 19.29 -11.02
CA ARG A 90 -4.44 18.98 -12.41
C ARG A 90 -4.18 17.47 -12.67
N VAL A 91 -4.49 16.61 -11.70
CA VAL A 91 -4.18 15.16 -11.66
C VAL A 91 -5.32 14.30 -12.23
N THR A 92 -6.51 14.86 -12.47
CA THR A 92 -7.73 14.06 -12.73
C THR A 92 -8.31 14.20 -14.14
N ARG A 93 -7.60 14.82 -15.09
CA ARG A 93 -8.00 14.86 -16.51
C ARG A 93 -7.16 13.88 -17.32
N GLY A 94 -7.72 13.40 -18.44
CA GLY A 94 -7.18 12.39 -19.36
C GLY A 94 -5.80 12.68 -20.00
N GLY A 95 -4.79 12.82 -19.14
CA GLY A 95 -3.38 13.02 -19.46
C GLY A 95 -2.46 12.68 -18.28
N ASP A 96 -3.01 12.30 -17.11
CA ASP A 96 -2.23 11.72 -16.01
C ASP A 96 -1.98 10.21 -16.27
N PRO A 97 -0.73 9.75 -16.45
CA PRO A 97 -0.38 8.33 -16.56
C PRO A 97 -0.81 7.52 -15.33
N TRP A 98 -0.96 8.18 -14.19
CA TRP A 98 -1.33 7.56 -12.92
C TRP A 98 -2.84 7.57 -12.66
N LEU A 99 -3.68 8.03 -13.60
CA LEU A 99 -5.14 8.08 -13.40
C LEU A 99 -5.74 6.72 -13.02
N HIS A 100 -5.26 5.63 -13.64
CA HIS A 100 -5.65 4.28 -13.25
C HIS A 100 -5.24 3.96 -11.81
N PHE A 101 -3.99 4.26 -11.44
CA PHE A 101 -3.49 4.04 -10.09
C PHE A 101 -4.22 4.89 -9.04
N LEU A 102 -4.56 6.15 -9.35
CA LEU A 102 -5.37 6.99 -8.49
C LEU A 102 -6.76 6.40 -8.29
N CYS A 103 -7.41 5.96 -9.36
CA CYS A 103 -8.76 5.43 -9.30
C CYS A 103 -8.80 4.12 -8.49
N THR A 104 -7.78 3.25 -8.62
CA THR A 104 -7.68 2.02 -7.84
C THR A 104 -7.23 2.24 -6.39
N ARG A 105 -6.30 3.18 -6.11
CA ARG A 105 -5.83 3.46 -4.74
C ARG A 105 -6.84 4.22 -3.88
N LEU A 106 -7.82 4.89 -4.50
CA LEU A 106 -9.04 5.40 -3.86
C LEU A 106 -9.79 4.32 -3.06
N ILE A 107 -9.68 3.06 -3.46
CA ILE A 107 -10.35 1.91 -2.84
C ILE A 107 -9.42 1.21 -1.82
N SER A 108 -8.10 1.35 -1.97
CA SER A 108 -7.09 0.63 -1.17
C SER A 108 -6.84 1.23 0.21
N SER A 109 -7.25 2.47 0.48
CA SER A 109 -7.26 2.94 1.85
C SER A 109 -8.53 2.41 2.49
N HIS A 110 -8.40 1.39 3.34
CA HIS A 110 -9.42 0.91 4.27
C HIS A 110 -9.95 2.01 5.24
N ARG A 111 -9.78 3.30 4.93
CA ARG A 111 -10.24 4.47 5.68
C ARG A 111 -11.30 5.32 4.97
N VAL A 112 -11.73 4.99 3.74
CA VAL A 112 -12.92 5.67 3.16
C VAL A 112 -14.24 5.21 3.84
N ALA A 113 -14.20 4.12 4.62
CA ALA A 113 -15.32 3.64 5.43
C ALA A 113 -15.09 3.71 6.96
N LEU A 114 -13.91 4.19 7.39
CA LEU A 114 -13.47 4.26 8.79
C LEU A 114 -12.95 5.66 9.14
N ASP A 115 -13.76 6.69 8.91
CA ASP A 115 -13.97 7.65 10.01
C ASP A 115 -15.10 7.05 10.86
N VAL A 116 -14.70 6.16 11.78
CA VAL A 116 -15.44 5.86 13.01
C VAL A 116 -14.86 6.76 14.08
#